data_AF-A0A7S2HFM8-F1
#
_entry.id   AF-A0A7S2HFM8-F1
#
_cell.length_a   1.000
_cell.length_b   1.000
_cell.length_c   1.000
_cell.angle_alpha   90.00
_cell.angle_beta   90.00
_cell.angle_gamma   90.00
#
_symmetry.space_group_name_H-M   'P 1'
#
loop_
_entity.id
_entity.type
_entity.pdbx_description
1 polymer ?
#
loop_
_entity_poly.entity_id
_entity_poly.type
_entity_poly.pdbx_seq_one_letter_code
_entity_poly.pdbx_strand_id
1 'polypeptide(L)'
;VASPPPGGAPPLETPRRDFDGKAIAARIRAQLEQVVGHVDKSKMDASLTGQRASSLNELGSGSDDRRETSLGLASAGESLQVDRTYGMTIQRESSFVEQGSKVSIELARGCNDTDTWGSNNCLIPANDKVHLKISYTLREPVTQGATMETNFTTRLYGLAAIIGQQLRGWKNDRFVQDLEPVNNTCPLCGGQCKLQFMGKEWVSEMPPCPLPANVENVLVDQEFHVPPTNGLKLLRSKYVGSVVLRRADGSMLANTTGLARFGEAYVPPCPLIMSYLNKCKN
;
A
#
# COMPACT_ATOMS: atom_id res chain seq x y z
N VAL A 1 -55.07 -16.16 -43.51
CA VAL A 1 -55.21 -15.59 -42.15
C VAL A 1 -54.85 -16.71 -41.18
N ALA A 2 -53.64 -16.68 -40.62
CA ALA A 2 -53.13 -17.72 -39.74
C ALA A 2 -53.31 -17.28 -38.28
N SER A 3 -53.90 -18.15 -37.46
CA SER A 3 -54.16 -17.90 -36.05
C SER A 3 -52.85 -17.89 -35.24
N PRO A 4 -52.70 -16.98 -34.25
CA PRO A 4 -51.52 -16.95 -33.40
C PRO A 4 -51.50 -18.14 -32.41
N PRO A 5 -50.31 -18.63 -32.01
CA PRO A 5 -50.17 -19.73 -31.06
C PRO A 5 -50.56 -19.30 -29.63
N PRO A 6 -51.03 -20.25 -28.80
CA PRO A 6 -51.53 -19.97 -27.46
C PRO A 6 -50.39 -19.62 -26.48
N GLY A 7 -50.74 -18.81 -25.49
CA GLY A 7 -49.84 -18.05 -24.62
C GLY A 7 -48.77 -18.86 -23.88
N GLY A 8 -47.56 -18.33 -23.89
CA GLY A 8 -46.47 -18.75 -23.03
C GLY A 8 -46.74 -18.37 -21.57
N ALA A 9 -46.42 -19.27 -20.64
CA ALA A 9 -46.54 -19.04 -19.22
C ALA A 9 -45.66 -17.84 -18.78
N PRO A 10 -46.14 -17.01 -17.83
CA PRO A 10 -45.36 -15.90 -17.31
C PRO A 10 -44.07 -16.42 -16.65
N PRO A 11 -42.93 -15.71 -16.81
CA PRO A 11 -41.67 -16.12 -16.21
C PRO A 11 -41.79 -16.14 -14.69
N LEU A 12 -41.29 -17.23 -14.07
CA LEU A 12 -41.15 -17.36 -12.63
C LEU A 12 -40.34 -16.18 -12.08
N GLU A 13 -41.00 -15.29 -11.34
CA GLU A 13 -40.34 -14.27 -10.54
C GLU A 13 -39.49 -14.97 -9.49
N THR A 14 -38.17 -15.00 -9.71
CA THR A 14 -37.25 -15.40 -8.66
C THR A 14 -37.22 -14.29 -7.61
N PRO A 15 -37.41 -14.60 -6.32
CA PRO A 15 -37.39 -13.59 -5.28
C PRO A 15 -36.04 -12.88 -5.30
N ARG A 16 -36.06 -11.57 -5.55
CA ARG A 16 -34.89 -10.70 -5.38
C ARG A 16 -34.46 -10.84 -3.92
N ARG A 17 -33.37 -11.57 -3.69
CA ARG A 17 -32.68 -11.52 -2.40
C ARG A 17 -32.10 -10.12 -2.29
N ASP A 18 -32.75 -9.28 -1.49
CA ASP A 18 -32.19 -8.00 -1.11
C ASP A 18 -30.82 -8.26 -0.48
N PHE A 19 -29.78 -7.81 -1.17
CA PHE A 19 -28.41 -7.90 -0.70
C PHE A 19 -28.30 -6.95 0.50
N ASP A 20 -28.35 -7.50 1.72
CA ASP A 20 -28.15 -6.71 2.94
C ASP A 20 -26.67 -6.32 3.08
N GLY A 21 -26.27 -5.30 2.31
CA GLY A 21 -24.94 -4.74 2.32
C GLY A 21 -24.53 -4.22 3.70
N LYS A 22 -25.49 -3.82 4.56
CA LYS A 22 -25.20 -3.35 5.92
C LYS A 22 -24.73 -4.50 6.80
N ALA A 23 -25.40 -5.64 6.78
CA ALA A 23 -25.01 -6.81 7.56
C ALA A 23 -23.63 -7.35 7.14
N ILE A 24 -23.39 -7.43 5.82
CA ILE A 24 -22.09 -7.88 5.28
C ILE A 24 -20.98 -6.91 5.71
N ALA A 25 -21.20 -5.61 5.58
CA ALA A 25 -20.18 -4.64 5.95
C ALA A 25 -19.94 -4.53 7.46
N ALA A 26 -20.97 -4.75 8.29
CA ALA A 26 -20.79 -4.86 9.74
C ALA A 26 -19.89 -6.06 10.10
N ARG A 27 -20.10 -7.20 9.44
CA ARG A 27 -19.26 -8.41 9.63
C ARG A 27 -17.83 -8.18 9.15
N ILE A 28 -17.65 -7.54 8.00
CA ILE A 28 -16.32 -7.19 7.47
C ILE A 28 -15.61 -6.19 8.39
N ARG A 29 -16.32 -5.17 8.90
CA ARG A 29 -15.76 -4.21 9.88
C ARG A 29 -15.26 -4.93 11.13
N ALA A 30 -16.06 -5.84 11.70
CA ALA A 30 -15.66 -6.62 12.86
C ALA A 30 -14.41 -7.48 12.58
N GLN A 31 -14.30 -8.09 11.40
CA GLN A 31 -13.11 -8.85 11.00
C GLN A 31 -11.88 -7.94 10.81
N LEU A 32 -12.05 -6.76 10.21
CA LEU A 32 -10.98 -5.77 10.05
C LEU A 32 -10.50 -5.24 11.40
N GLU A 33 -11.40 -4.94 12.32
CA GLU A 33 -11.06 -4.50 13.68
C GLU A 33 -10.31 -5.60 14.44
N GLN A 34 -10.65 -6.88 14.23
CA GLN A 34 -9.92 -8.01 14.81
C GLN A 34 -8.50 -8.12 14.25
N VAL A 35 -8.31 -7.89 12.94
CA VAL A 35 -6.99 -7.93 12.29
C VAL A 35 -6.14 -6.71 12.66
N VAL A 36 -6.73 -5.51 12.63
CA VAL A 36 -6.04 -4.24 12.92
C VAL A 36 -5.79 -4.08 14.42
N GLY A 37 -6.65 -4.62 15.29
CA GLY A 37 -6.48 -4.61 16.74
C GLY A 37 -5.27 -5.40 17.25
N HIS A 38 -4.65 -6.24 16.41
CA HIS A 38 -3.35 -6.88 16.69
C HIS A 38 -2.15 -6.07 16.20
N VAL A 39 -2.36 -4.99 15.44
CA VAL A 39 -1.33 -4.02 15.13
C VAL A 39 -1.25 -3.07 16.33
N ASP A 40 -0.36 -3.40 17.25
CA ASP A 40 -0.08 -2.65 18.46
C ASP A 40 0.27 -1.18 18.12
N LYS A 41 -0.71 -0.28 18.27
CA LYS A 41 -0.56 1.17 18.00
C LYS A 41 0.66 1.76 18.72
N SER A 42 0.99 1.22 19.91
CA SER A 42 2.13 1.68 20.69
C SER A 42 3.48 1.47 19.98
N LYS A 43 3.59 0.44 19.13
CA LYS A 43 4.82 0.13 18.38
C LYS A 43 5.01 1.01 17.13
N MET A 44 3.92 1.44 16.50
CA MET A 44 4.01 2.41 15.39
C MET A 44 4.39 3.80 15.91
N ASP A 45 3.80 4.24 17.02
CA ASP A 45 4.11 5.55 17.60
C ASP A 45 5.55 5.58 18.16
N ALA A 46 6.03 4.49 18.77
CA ALA A 46 7.40 4.38 19.29
C ALA A 46 8.47 4.29 18.17
N SER A 47 8.17 3.67 17.03
CA SER A 47 9.08 3.61 15.88
C SER A 47 9.28 4.97 15.21
N LEU A 48 8.28 5.86 15.28
CA LEU A 48 8.31 7.19 14.66
C LEU A 48 8.83 8.31 15.58
N THR A 49 8.79 8.14 16.90
CA THR A 49 9.28 9.15 17.87
C THR A 49 10.67 8.87 18.45
N GLY A 50 11.31 7.75 18.10
CA GLY A 50 12.49 7.27 18.82
C GLY A 50 13.69 6.86 17.95
N GLN A 51 14.33 7.80 17.25
CA GLN A 51 15.73 7.63 16.82
C GLN A 51 16.62 8.70 17.47
N ARG A 52 16.72 8.64 18.80
CA ARG A 52 17.85 9.23 19.54
C ARG A 52 18.00 8.61 20.93
N ALA A 53 18.39 7.35 20.99
CA ALA A 53 19.19 6.81 22.10
C ALA A 53 19.74 5.44 21.73
N SER A 54 21.04 5.32 21.92
CA SER A 54 21.89 4.15 21.74
C SER A 54 21.54 3.01 22.70
N SER A 55 21.88 1.79 22.27
CA SER A 55 22.42 0.66 23.06
C SER A 55 22.12 0.58 24.57
N LEU A 56 21.45 -0.50 25.02
CA LEU A 56 21.97 -1.47 26.01
C LEU A 56 20.90 -2.51 26.45
N ASN A 57 21.33 -3.78 26.40
CA ASN A 57 21.13 -4.88 27.34
C ASN A 57 19.73 -5.34 27.84
N GLU A 58 19.58 -6.67 27.67
CA GLU A 58 19.15 -7.69 28.64
C GLU A 58 17.66 -8.03 28.85
N LEU A 59 17.45 -9.35 28.64
CA LEU A 59 16.65 -10.33 29.37
C LEU A 59 15.15 -10.10 29.62
N GLY A 60 14.39 -11.10 29.19
CA GLY A 60 13.06 -11.41 29.71
C GLY A 60 12.51 -12.69 29.13
N SER A 61 13.03 -13.83 29.59
CA SER A 61 12.44 -15.15 29.40
C SER A 61 11.08 -15.20 30.12
N GLY A 62 9.99 -15.24 29.34
CA GLY A 62 8.62 -15.36 29.83
C GLY A 62 7.93 -16.49 29.09
N SER A 63 7.88 -17.65 29.73
CA SER A 63 7.10 -18.81 29.34
C SER A 63 5.61 -18.54 29.53
N ASP A 64 4.89 -18.34 28.43
CA ASP A 64 3.42 -18.31 28.43
C ASP A 64 2.87 -19.56 27.73
N ASP A 65 2.30 -20.43 28.56
CA ASP A 65 1.51 -21.62 28.22
C ASP A 65 0.22 -21.19 27.51
N ARG A 66 0.25 -21.18 26.18
CA ARG A 66 -0.94 -20.93 25.35
C ARG A 66 -1.51 -22.24 24.85
N ARG A 67 -2.61 -22.68 25.47
CA ARG A 67 -3.49 -23.75 24.97
C ARG A 67 -3.92 -23.44 23.54
N GLU A 68 -3.31 -24.11 22.58
CA GLU A 68 -3.80 -24.21 21.21
C GLU A 68 -5.02 -25.12 21.20
N THR A 69 -6.19 -24.55 20.88
CA THR A 69 -7.37 -25.32 20.49
C THR A 69 -7.11 -25.85 19.08
N SER A 70 -6.47 -27.01 18.98
CA SER A 70 -6.17 -27.70 17.73
C SER A 70 -7.48 -28.24 17.10
N LEU A 71 -8.06 -27.46 16.19
CA LEU A 71 -8.98 -28.00 15.18
C LEU A 71 -8.13 -28.85 14.23
N GLY A 72 -8.32 -30.17 14.29
CA GLY A 72 -7.56 -31.14 13.52
C GLY A 72 -7.59 -30.85 12.02
N LEU A 73 -6.48 -30.34 11.50
CA LEU A 73 -6.16 -30.39 10.08
C LEU A 73 -5.23 -31.59 9.85
N ALA A 74 -5.71 -32.49 9.00
CA ALA A 74 -4.96 -33.62 8.52
C ALA A 74 -3.59 -33.18 7.98
N SER A 75 -2.53 -33.74 8.56
CA SER A 75 -1.16 -33.65 8.05
C SER A 75 -1.02 -34.55 6.82
N ALA A 76 -1.40 -34.02 5.65
CA ALA A 76 -0.87 -34.49 4.38
C ALA A 76 0.18 -33.47 3.94
N GLY A 77 1.41 -33.93 3.67
CA GLY A 77 2.54 -33.13 3.21
C GLY A 77 2.35 -32.60 1.79
N GLU A 78 1.27 -31.86 1.55
CA GLU A 78 1.18 -30.99 0.39
C GLU A 78 2.18 -29.86 0.59
N SER A 79 3.13 -29.75 -0.35
CA SER A 79 3.96 -28.56 -0.42
C SER A 79 3.00 -27.37 -0.49
N LEU A 80 3.03 -26.54 0.54
CA LEU A 80 2.23 -25.33 0.62
C LEU A 80 2.60 -24.48 -0.60
N GLN A 81 1.83 -24.61 -1.68
CA GLN A 81 1.99 -23.77 -2.84
C GLN A 81 1.61 -22.37 -2.36
N VAL A 82 2.64 -21.54 -2.17
CA VAL A 82 2.48 -20.15 -1.80
C VAL A 82 1.57 -19.51 -2.84
N ASP A 83 0.38 -19.08 -2.42
CA ASP A 83 -0.58 -18.41 -3.29
C ASP A 83 0.02 -17.07 -3.75
N ARG A 84 0.61 -17.08 -4.95
CA ARG A 84 1.23 -15.91 -5.58
C ARG A 84 0.23 -15.00 -6.29
N THR A 85 -1.07 -15.29 -6.22
CA THR A 85 -2.07 -14.46 -6.90
C THR A 85 -2.32 -13.13 -6.17
N TYR A 86 -2.00 -13.08 -4.87
CA TYR A 86 -2.14 -11.90 -4.03
C TYR A 86 -0.80 -11.45 -3.44
N GLY A 87 -0.61 -10.14 -3.42
CA GLY A 87 0.61 -9.53 -2.91
C GLY A 87 0.58 -8.02 -3.09
N MET A 88 1.76 -7.43 -3.02
CA MET A 88 2.03 -6.03 -3.30
C MET A 88 2.94 -5.94 -4.52
N THR A 89 2.58 -5.10 -5.48
CA THR A 89 3.48 -4.73 -6.58
C THR A 89 3.87 -3.28 -6.46
N ILE A 90 5.15 -2.99 -6.74
CA ILE A 90 5.70 -1.63 -6.73
C ILE A 90 6.44 -1.43 -8.04
N GLN A 91 6.07 -0.39 -8.76
CA GLN A 91 6.79 0.12 -9.92
C GLN A 91 7.19 1.54 -9.60
N ARG A 92 8.44 1.87 -9.88
CA ARG A 92 9.02 3.18 -9.63
C ARG A 92 9.71 3.63 -10.91
N GLU A 93 9.64 4.93 -11.17
CA GLU A 93 10.41 5.58 -12.21
C GLU A 93 10.97 6.88 -11.67
N SER A 94 12.29 7.02 -11.66
CA SER A 94 12.93 8.30 -11.34
C SER A 94 13.27 9.02 -12.63
N SER A 95 12.63 10.16 -12.84
CA SER A 95 12.82 10.97 -14.04
C SER A 95 14.00 11.94 -13.91
N PHE A 96 14.35 12.32 -12.68
CA PHE A 96 15.42 13.27 -12.41
C PHE A 96 16.00 13.08 -11.01
N VAL A 97 17.32 13.17 -10.89
CA VAL A 97 18.07 13.38 -9.64
C VAL A 97 19.21 14.34 -9.96
N GLU A 98 19.43 15.33 -9.10
CA GLU A 98 20.51 16.31 -9.24
C GLU A 98 21.86 15.63 -9.40
N GLN A 99 22.66 16.10 -10.36
CA GLN A 99 23.97 15.51 -10.64
C GLN A 99 24.88 15.59 -9.41
N GLY A 100 25.40 14.44 -8.98
CA GLY A 100 26.25 14.31 -7.78
C GLY A 100 25.47 13.98 -6.52
N SER A 101 24.14 14.14 -6.53
CA SER A 101 23.25 13.62 -5.50
C SER A 101 22.87 12.17 -5.83
N LYS A 102 22.52 11.40 -4.80
CA LYS A 102 22.05 10.02 -4.90
C LYS A 102 20.80 9.85 -4.05
N VAL A 103 19.84 9.10 -4.56
CA VAL A 103 18.69 8.61 -3.80
C VAL A 103 18.61 7.12 -4.10
N SER A 104 18.61 6.29 -3.06
CA SER A 104 18.50 4.83 -3.16
C SER A 104 17.22 4.40 -2.44
N ILE A 105 16.34 3.70 -3.15
CA ILE A 105 15.19 3.01 -2.56
C ILE A 105 15.46 1.51 -2.65
N GLU A 106 15.72 0.90 -1.52
CA GLU A 106 16.07 -0.51 -1.42
C GLU A 106 14.91 -1.29 -0.81
N LEU A 107 14.42 -2.28 -1.54
CA LEU A 107 13.56 -3.32 -1.02
C LEU A 107 14.36 -4.62 -1.00
N ALA A 108 14.53 -5.20 0.18
CA ALA A 108 15.42 -6.35 0.35
C ALA A 108 15.03 -7.60 -0.47
N ARG A 109 13.78 -7.70 -0.94
CA ARG A 109 13.24 -8.88 -1.65
C ARG A 109 12.18 -8.50 -2.68
N GLY A 110 12.02 -9.37 -3.67
CA GLY A 110 10.90 -9.36 -4.61
C GLY A 110 11.08 -8.45 -5.83
N CYS A 111 12.21 -7.78 -5.99
CA CYS A 111 12.45 -6.87 -7.11
C CYS A 111 13.21 -7.57 -8.23
N ASN A 112 12.69 -7.45 -9.46
CA ASN A 112 13.32 -8.04 -10.64
C ASN A 112 14.37 -7.11 -11.25
N ASP A 113 14.19 -5.80 -11.06
CA ASP A 113 15.02 -4.79 -11.67
C ASP A 113 15.58 -3.85 -10.60
N THR A 114 16.80 -3.38 -10.82
CA THR A 114 17.43 -2.32 -10.04
C THR A 114 18.09 -1.36 -11.01
N ASP A 115 17.85 -0.06 -10.83
CA ASP A 115 18.59 0.96 -11.56
C ASP A 115 19.54 1.70 -10.60
N THR A 116 20.15 2.79 -11.06
CA THR A 116 21.08 3.61 -10.27
C THR A 116 20.44 4.28 -9.04
N TRP A 117 19.11 4.27 -8.94
CA TRP A 117 18.31 4.84 -7.86
C TRP A 117 17.62 3.77 -6.99
N GLY A 118 17.93 2.49 -7.22
CA GLY A 118 17.52 1.37 -6.38
C GLY A 118 16.52 0.42 -7.02
N SER A 119 15.76 -0.26 -6.18
CA SER A 119 14.79 -1.30 -6.51
C SER A 119 13.64 -0.80 -7.38
N ASN A 120 13.31 -1.59 -8.40
CA ASN A 120 12.21 -1.40 -9.35
C ASN A 120 11.44 -2.69 -9.57
N ASN A 121 10.22 -2.55 -10.09
CA ASN A 121 9.38 -3.67 -10.54
C ASN A 121 9.34 -4.82 -9.52
N CYS A 122 8.96 -4.47 -8.29
CA CYS A 122 8.91 -5.40 -7.18
C CYS A 122 7.57 -6.11 -7.10
N LEU A 123 7.61 -7.41 -6.86
CA LEU A 123 6.51 -8.28 -6.52
C LEU A 123 6.79 -8.91 -5.15
N ILE A 124 5.96 -8.57 -4.18
CA ILE A 124 6.10 -9.06 -2.81
C ILE A 124 4.88 -9.91 -2.47
N PRO A 125 5.05 -11.23 -2.26
CA PRO A 125 3.99 -12.13 -1.86
C PRO A 125 3.27 -11.72 -0.56
N ALA A 126 2.05 -12.22 -0.39
CA ALA A 126 1.35 -12.13 0.89
C ALA A 126 2.16 -12.80 2.02
N ASN A 127 2.04 -12.29 3.24
CA ASN A 127 2.77 -12.73 4.45
C ASN A 127 4.29 -12.52 4.43
N ASP A 128 4.88 -11.99 3.36
CA ASP A 128 6.31 -11.74 3.34
C ASP A 128 6.69 -10.55 4.24
N LYS A 129 7.92 -10.61 4.75
CA LYS A 129 8.57 -9.48 5.42
C LYS A 129 9.27 -8.62 4.39
N VAL A 130 9.02 -7.32 4.45
CA VAL A 130 9.65 -6.33 3.58
C VAL A 130 10.49 -5.42 4.44
N HIS A 131 11.76 -5.32 4.10
CA HIS A 131 12.63 -4.29 4.60
C HIS A 131 12.75 -3.21 3.54
N LEU A 132 12.21 -2.03 3.84
CA LEU A 132 12.28 -0.84 3.02
C LEU A 132 13.31 0.11 3.62
N LYS A 133 14.36 0.38 2.85
CA LYS A 133 15.36 1.39 3.18
C LYS A 133 15.38 2.46 2.11
N ILE A 134 15.24 3.72 2.52
CA ILE A 134 15.36 4.88 1.64
C ILE A 134 16.53 5.70 2.16
N SER A 135 17.62 5.74 1.40
CA SER A 135 18.79 6.56 1.71
C SER A 135 19.03 7.63 0.64
N TYR A 136 19.70 8.70 1.04
CA TYR A 136 20.08 9.77 0.14
C TYR A 136 21.44 10.35 0.49
N THR A 137 22.13 10.86 -0.54
CA THR A 137 23.35 11.66 -0.42
C THR A 137 23.16 12.91 -1.24
N LEU A 138 23.38 14.08 -0.65
CA LEU A 138 23.22 15.36 -1.33
C LEU A 138 24.59 15.86 -1.81
N ARG A 139 24.66 16.40 -3.03
CA ARG A 139 25.86 17.07 -3.52
C ARG A 139 26.18 18.33 -2.73
N GLU A 140 25.15 19.14 -2.48
CA GLU A 140 25.23 20.42 -1.80
C GLU A 140 24.24 20.49 -0.65
N PRO A 141 24.55 21.21 0.45
CA PRO A 141 23.68 21.29 1.59
C PRO A 141 22.30 21.80 1.19
N VAL A 142 21.25 21.27 1.82
CA VAL A 142 19.88 21.76 1.60
C VAL A 142 19.56 22.73 2.73
N THR A 143 19.34 24.00 2.37
CA THR A 143 19.05 25.08 3.30
C THR A 143 17.55 25.18 3.59
N GLN A 144 17.20 26.02 4.57
CA GLN A 144 15.81 26.33 4.88
C GLN A 144 15.08 26.91 3.66
N GLY A 145 13.82 26.51 3.49
CA GLY A 145 12.98 26.91 2.35
C GLY A 145 12.91 25.86 1.24
N ALA A 146 13.74 24.80 1.30
CA ALA A 146 13.60 23.64 0.43
C ALA A 146 12.29 22.88 0.71
N THR A 147 11.66 22.35 -0.34
CA THR A 147 10.33 21.75 -0.27
C THR A 147 10.28 20.34 -0.86
N MET A 148 9.32 19.57 -0.37
CA MET A 148 8.89 18.27 -0.88
C MET A 148 7.43 18.39 -1.28
N GLU A 149 7.16 18.24 -2.58
CA GLU A 149 5.80 18.15 -3.13
C GLU A 149 5.45 16.68 -3.33
N THR A 150 4.40 16.21 -2.66
CA THR A 150 3.87 14.86 -2.82
C THR A 150 2.48 14.94 -3.43
N ASN A 151 2.29 14.29 -4.57
CA ASN A 151 0.98 14.14 -5.19
C ASN A 151 0.67 12.66 -5.27
N PHE A 152 -0.43 12.19 -4.71
CA PHE A 152 -0.84 10.81 -4.89
C PHE A 152 -2.34 10.65 -5.00
N THR A 153 -2.73 9.67 -5.81
CA THR A 153 -4.11 9.26 -6.04
C THR A 153 -4.25 7.81 -5.63
N THR A 154 -5.38 7.49 -5.03
CA THR A 154 -5.69 6.13 -4.59
C THR A 154 -7.01 5.70 -5.22
N ARG A 155 -7.01 4.51 -5.81
CA ARG A 155 -8.21 3.85 -6.33
C ARG A 155 -8.42 2.55 -5.59
N LEU A 156 -9.59 2.40 -4.98
CA LEU A 156 -10.04 1.19 -4.31
C LEU A 156 -10.88 0.33 -5.26
N TYR A 157 -10.79 -0.99 -5.13
CA TYR A 157 -11.54 -1.94 -5.94
C TYR A 157 -12.27 -2.97 -5.06
N GLY A 158 -13.39 -3.49 -5.57
CA GLY A 158 -14.13 -4.57 -4.94
C GLY A 158 -14.65 -4.19 -3.55
N LEU A 159 -14.39 -5.05 -2.56
CA LEU A 159 -14.82 -4.85 -1.18
C LEU A 159 -14.15 -3.64 -0.53
N ALA A 160 -12.90 -3.30 -0.89
CA ALA A 160 -12.23 -2.10 -0.39
C ALA A 160 -13.03 -0.84 -0.71
N ALA A 161 -13.58 -0.75 -1.92
CA ALA A 161 -14.39 0.38 -2.36
C ALA A 161 -15.71 0.49 -1.57
N ILE A 162 -16.38 -0.65 -1.32
CA ILE A 162 -17.62 -0.69 -0.53
C ILE A 162 -17.36 -0.23 0.91
N ILE A 163 -16.31 -0.77 1.54
CA ILE A 163 -15.94 -0.39 2.91
C ILE A 163 -15.59 1.10 2.95
N GLY A 164 -14.79 1.59 1.99
CA GLY A 164 -14.42 2.99 1.87
C GLY A 164 -15.61 3.93 1.72
N GLN A 165 -16.61 3.56 0.92
CA GLN A 165 -17.86 4.31 0.77
C GLN A 165 -18.66 4.35 2.07
N GLN A 166 -18.80 3.21 2.75
CA GLN A 166 -19.56 3.14 3.99
C GLN A 166 -18.92 3.93 5.13
N LEU A 167 -17.59 3.90 5.23
CA LEU A 167 -16.87 4.72 6.22
C LEU A 167 -17.02 6.22 5.96
N ARG A 168 -17.24 6.63 4.69
CA ARG A 168 -17.48 8.03 4.29
C ARG A 168 -18.96 8.41 4.24
N GLY A 169 -19.88 7.49 4.50
CA GLY A 169 -21.32 7.72 4.38
C GLY A 169 -21.82 7.94 2.95
N TRP A 170 -21.07 7.48 1.94
CA TRP A 170 -21.45 7.60 0.53
C TRP A 170 -22.44 6.50 0.14
N LYS A 171 -23.47 6.83 -0.65
CA LYS A 171 -24.55 5.90 -1.07
C LYS A 171 -24.38 5.30 -2.47
N ASN A 172 -23.14 5.24 -2.98
CA ASN A 172 -22.90 4.76 -4.34
C ASN A 172 -22.49 3.29 -4.31
N ASP A 173 -23.23 2.38 -4.95
CA ASP A 173 -22.91 0.94 -4.98
C ASP A 173 -21.83 0.57 -6.01
N ARG A 174 -20.78 1.39 -6.14
CA ARG A 174 -19.71 1.16 -7.12
C ARG A 174 -18.59 0.33 -6.51
N PHE A 175 -18.23 -0.77 -7.16
CA PHE A 175 -17.06 -1.60 -6.83
C PHE A 175 -15.71 -0.96 -7.20
N VAL A 176 -15.71 0.31 -7.60
CA VAL A 176 -14.52 1.11 -7.86
C VAL A 176 -14.74 2.47 -7.23
N GLN A 177 -13.78 2.91 -6.43
CA GLN A 177 -13.84 4.22 -5.77
C GLN A 177 -12.49 4.92 -5.91
N ASP A 178 -12.50 6.08 -6.54
CA ASP A 178 -11.38 7.01 -6.47
C ASP A 178 -11.47 7.76 -5.15
N LEU A 179 -10.36 7.74 -4.39
CA LEU A 179 -10.20 8.63 -3.25
C LEU A 179 -9.76 10.00 -3.74
N GLU A 180 -10.03 11.01 -2.92
CA GLU A 180 -9.56 12.37 -3.18
C GLU A 180 -8.04 12.39 -3.33
N PRO A 181 -7.51 13.01 -4.39
CA PRO A 181 -6.07 13.20 -4.56
C PRO A 181 -5.49 13.93 -3.36
N VAL A 182 -4.34 13.46 -2.89
CA VAL A 182 -3.58 14.17 -1.86
C VAL A 182 -2.45 14.90 -2.57
N ASN A 183 -2.53 16.22 -2.52
CA ASN A 183 -1.47 17.11 -2.98
C ASN A 183 -0.97 17.84 -1.75
N ASN A 184 0.29 17.64 -1.39
CA ASN A 184 0.87 18.27 -0.22
C ASN A 184 2.24 18.83 -0.51
N THR A 185 2.57 19.94 0.13
CA THR A 185 3.88 20.56 0.07
C THR A 185 4.41 20.71 1.49
N CYS A 186 5.52 20.06 1.77
CA CYS A 186 6.18 20.11 3.07
C CYS A 186 7.57 20.75 2.96
N PRO A 187 8.08 21.40 4.03
CA PRO A 187 9.49 21.72 4.09
C PRO A 187 10.32 20.43 4.12
N LEU A 188 11.51 20.43 3.50
CA LEU A 188 12.45 19.31 3.58
C LEU A 188 13.20 19.27 4.92
N CYS A 189 13.35 20.41 5.60
CA CYS A 189 14.00 20.55 6.89
C CYS A 189 13.45 21.77 7.65
N GLY A 190 13.65 21.80 8.98
CA GLY A 190 13.46 22.98 9.81
C GLY A 190 12.01 23.41 10.04
N GLY A 191 11.04 22.49 9.97
CA GLY A 191 9.63 22.80 10.20
C GLY A 191 8.74 21.56 10.27
N GLN A 192 7.42 21.77 10.35
CA GLN A 192 6.43 20.70 10.38
C GLN A 192 5.92 20.37 8.97
N CYS A 193 5.82 19.07 8.67
CA CYS A 193 5.11 18.55 7.52
C CYS A 193 3.73 18.06 7.96
N LYS A 194 2.67 18.66 7.43
CA LYS A 194 1.28 18.27 7.71
C LYS A 194 0.72 17.57 6.49
N LEU A 195 0.40 16.28 6.60
CA LEU A 195 -0.23 15.48 5.55
C LEU A 195 -1.68 15.22 5.95
N GLN A 196 -2.62 15.59 5.08
CA GLN A 196 -4.01 15.14 5.23
C GLN A 196 -4.25 13.91 4.37
N PHE A 197 -4.60 12.80 5.02
CA PHE A 197 -4.95 11.56 4.34
C PHE A 197 -6.16 10.92 4.98
N MET A 198 -7.17 10.60 4.16
CA MET A 198 -8.43 10.00 4.60
C MET A 198 -9.14 10.79 5.72
N GLY A 199 -9.10 12.12 5.65
CA GLY A 199 -9.72 13.00 6.65
C GLY A 199 -9.00 13.04 8.01
N LYS A 200 -7.81 12.43 8.11
CA LYS A 200 -6.93 12.56 9.27
C LYS A 200 -5.73 13.42 8.90
N GLU A 201 -5.38 14.32 9.80
CA GLU A 201 -4.13 15.08 9.72
C GLU A 201 -3.02 14.27 10.40
N TRP A 202 -1.91 14.11 9.70
CA TRP A 202 -0.66 13.56 10.22
C TRP A 202 0.38 14.67 10.23
N VAL A 203 0.99 14.93 11.39
CA VAL A 203 2.01 15.97 11.55
C VAL A 203 3.33 15.29 11.87
N SER A 204 4.38 15.63 11.12
CA SER A 204 5.74 15.11 11.33
C SER A 204 6.73 16.27 11.39
N GLU A 205 7.65 16.22 12.35
CA GLU A 205 8.73 17.20 12.50
C GLU A 205 9.87 16.86 11.53
N MET A 206 10.25 17.82 10.70
CA MET A 206 11.35 17.66 9.76
C MET A 206 12.68 17.92 10.45
N PRO A 207 13.77 17.23 10.06
CA PRO A 207 15.09 17.41 10.64
C PRO A 207 15.57 18.86 10.55
N PRO A 208 16.46 19.34 11.44
CA PRO A 208 16.96 20.71 11.39
C PRO A 208 17.75 21.00 10.11
N CYS A 209 17.68 22.24 9.62
CA CYS A 209 18.50 22.72 8.50
C CYS A 209 19.87 23.25 8.99
N PRO A 210 20.91 23.25 8.14
CA PRO A 210 20.95 22.67 6.79
C PRO A 210 21.13 21.14 6.82
N LEU A 211 20.58 20.45 5.82
CA LEU A 211 20.90 19.03 5.61
C LEU A 211 22.31 18.91 5.04
N PRO A 212 23.18 18.05 5.59
CA PRO A 212 24.58 18.00 5.21
C PRO A 212 24.77 17.44 3.79
N ALA A 213 25.75 17.98 3.09
CA ALA A 213 26.24 17.42 1.82
C ALA A 213 27.19 16.24 2.05
N ASN A 214 27.29 15.35 1.05
CA ASN A 214 28.23 14.24 0.97
C ASN A 214 28.15 13.25 2.15
N VAL A 215 27.03 13.25 2.87
CA VAL A 215 26.73 12.29 3.93
C VAL A 215 25.56 11.43 3.45
N GLU A 216 25.71 10.11 3.54
CA GLU A 216 24.57 9.21 3.38
C GLU A 216 23.67 9.34 4.60
N ASN A 217 22.43 9.76 4.36
CA ASN A 217 21.40 9.85 5.37
C ASN A 217 20.33 8.82 5.05
N VAL A 218 19.84 8.13 6.08
CA VAL A 218 18.75 7.18 5.95
C VAL A 218 17.47 7.90 6.36
N LEU A 219 16.55 8.07 5.40
CA LEU A 219 15.27 8.74 5.63
C LEU A 219 14.24 7.77 6.21
N VAL A 220 14.21 6.55 5.67
CA VAL A 220 13.31 5.49 6.11
C VAL A 220 14.13 4.21 6.21
N ASP A 221 14.00 3.52 7.33
CA ASP A 221 14.53 2.18 7.53
C ASP A 221 13.49 1.41 8.34
N GLN A 222 12.59 0.72 7.64
CA GLN A 222 11.45 0.07 8.26
C GLN A 222 11.24 -1.34 7.73
N GLU A 223 10.98 -2.26 8.66
CA GLU A 223 10.47 -3.58 8.35
C GLU A 223 8.94 -3.59 8.50
N PHE A 224 8.23 -4.07 7.50
CA PHE A 224 6.79 -4.29 7.58
C PHE A 224 6.41 -5.66 7.02
N HIS A 225 5.30 -6.18 7.54
CA HIS A 225 4.72 -7.44 7.06
C HIS A 225 3.64 -7.14 6.02
N VAL A 226 3.73 -7.78 4.87
CA VAL A 226 2.62 -7.77 3.93
C VAL A 226 1.46 -8.56 4.53
N PRO A 227 0.23 -8.02 4.57
CA PRO A 227 -0.91 -8.74 5.12
C PRO A 227 -1.11 -10.11 4.46
N PRO A 228 -1.76 -11.06 5.17
CA PRO A 228 -2.13 -12.34 4.58
C PRO A 228 -3.05 -12.14 3.38
N THR A 229 -3.09 -13.16 2.51
CA THR A 229 -3.89 -13.18 1.28
C THR A 229 -5.34 -12.73 1.49
N ASN A 230 -6.00 -13.18 2.56
CA ASN A 230 -7.38 -12.80 2.85
C ASN A 230 -7.52 -11.30 3.19
N GLY A 231 -6.53 -10.72 3.89
CA GLY A 231 -6.48 -9.28 4.13
C GLY A 231 -6.23 -8.51 2.83
N LEU A 232 -5.29 -8.97 2.01
CA LEU A 232 -4.97 -8.34 0.73
C LEU A 232 -6.15 -8.37 -0.28
N LYS A 233 -6.91 -9.46 -0.32
CA LYS A 233 -8.16 -9.57 -1.10
C LYS A 233 -9.15 -8.46 -0.77
N LEU A 234 -9.25 -8.11 0.52
CA LEU A 234 -10.13 -7.04 1.01
C LEU A 234 -9.56 -5.64 0.75
N LEU A 235 -8.24 -5.53 0.59
CA LEU A 235 -7.50 -4.27 0.45
C LEU A 235 -7.05 -3.99 -1.00
N ARG A 236 -7.78 -4.52 -1.99
CA ARG A 236 -7.43 -4.32 -3.40
C ARG A 236 -7.45 -2.84 -3.75
N SER A 237 -6.28 -2.30 -4.04
CA SER A 237 -6.08 -0.87 -4.26
C SER A 237 -4.93 -0.60 -5.20
N LYS A 238 -4.99 0.56 -5.86
CA LYS A 238 -3.96 1.09 -6.74
C LYS A 238 -3.60 2.50 -6.27
N TYR A 239 -2.32 2.74 -6.06
CA TYR A 239 -1.74 4.02 -5.66
C TYR A 239 -0.86 4.51 -6.79
N VAL A 240 -1.11 5.73 -7.27
CA VAL A 240 -0.23 6.40 -8.23
C VAL A 240 0.22 7.69 -7.58
N GLY A 241 1.52 7.90 -7.45
CA GLY A 241 2.05 9.11 -6.85
C GLY A 241 3.32 9.64 -7.49
N SER A 242 3.64 10.88 -7.16
CA SER A 242 4.90 11.53 -7.47
C SER A 242 5.42 12.26 -6.24
N VAL A 243 6.74 12.28 -6.11
CA VAL A 243 7.48 13.04 -5.10
C VAL A 243 8.48 13.91 -5.84
N VAL A 244 8.36 15.22 -5.66
CA VAL A 244 9.27 16.22 -6.21
C VAL A 244 9.96 16.93 -5.07
N LEU A 245 11.29 16.92 -5.09
CA LEU A 245 12.12 17.61 -4.12
C LEU A 245 12.70 18.87 -4.78
N ARG A 246 12.64 20.01 -4.10
CA ARG A 246 13.17 21.28 -4.58
C ARG A 246 14.04 21.95 -3.54
N ARG A 247 15.11 22.62 -3.99
CA ARG A 247 15.90 23.55 -3.17
C ARG A 247 15.11 24.83 -2.90
N ALA A 248 15.61 25.65 -1.98
CA ALA A 248 15.00 26.94 -1.63
C ALA A 248 14.94 27.93 -2.80
N ASP A 249 15.83 27.80 -3.79
CA ASP A 249 15.84 28.60 -5.02
C ASP A 249 14.86 28.07 -6.09
N GLY A 250 14.11 27.00 -5.80
CA GLY A 250 13.16 26.35 -6.70
C GLY A 250 13.76 25.32 -7.65
N SER A 251 15.09 25.18 -7.71
CA SER A 251 15.76 24.15 -8.50
C SER A 251 15.37 22.75 -8.02
N MET A 252 15.27 21.81 -8.97
CA MET A 252 14.84 20.44 -8.68
C MET A 252 16.01 19.64 -8.11
N LEU A 253 15.76 18.89 -7.04
CA LEU A 253 16.69 17.94 -6.44
C LEU A 253 16.42 16.51 -6.94
N ALA A 254 15.16 16.12 -6.97
CA ALA A 254 14.72 14.81 -7.41
C ALA A 254 13.27 14.86 -7.88
N ASN A 255 12.92 13.98 -8.82
CA ASN A 255 11.54 13.74 -9.24
C ASN A 255 11.35 12.24 -9.48
N THR A 256 10.52 11.62 -8.64
CA THR A 256 10.22 10.20 -8.70
C THR A 256 8.72 9.99 -8.76
N THR A 257 8.28 9.16 -9.70
CA THR A 257 6.91 8.66 -9.78
C THR A 257 6.87 7.20 -9.33
N GLY A 258 5.73 6.80 -8.79
CA GLY A 258 5.51 5.47 -8.27
C GLY A 258 4.10 4.99 -8.53
N LEU A 259 3.99 3.70 -8.81
CA LEU A 259 2.75 2.95 -8.87
C LEU A 259 2.88 1.78 -7.89
N ALA A 260 2.01 1.74 -6.89
CA ALA A 260 1.87 0.57 -6.02
C ALA A 260 0.49 -0.06 -6.21
N ARG A 261 0.42 -1.39 -6.20
CA ARG A 261 -0.86 -2.12 -6.15
C ARG A 261 -0.83 -3.11 -4.99
N PHE A 262 -1.94 -3.19 -4.28
CA PHE A 262 -2.16 -4.15 -3.20
C PHE A 262 -3.31 -5.07 -3.58
N GLY A 263 -3.24 -6.33 -3.17
CA GLY A 263 -4.29 -7.31 -3.45
C GLY A 263 -4.30 -7.83 -4.88
N GLU A 264 -3.29 -7.51 -5.68
CA GLU A 264 -3.12 -7.98 -7.04
C GLU A 264 -1.62 -8.12 -7.33
N ALA A 265 -1.09 -9.32 -7.03
CA ALA A 265 0.31 -9.66 -7.29
C ALA A 265 0.55 -9.97 -8.76
N TYR A 266 -0.43 -10.63 -9.38
CA TYR A 266 -0.34 -11.07 -10.76
C TYR A 266 -1.57 -10.59 -11.51
N VAL A 267 -1.37 -9.61 -12.39
CA VAL A 267 -2.29 -9.42 -13.52
C VAL A 267 -1.76 -10.36 -14.60
N PRO A 268 -2.40 -11.51 -14.85
CA PRO A 268 -2.01 -12.31 -16.00
C PRO A 268 -2.02 -11.40 -17.23
N PRO A 269 -0.99 -11.43 -18.09
CA PRO A 269 -0.90 -10.57 -19.27
C PRO A 269 -2.14 -10.70 -20.16
N CYS A 270 -2.86 -11.83 -20.04
CA CYS A 270 -4.23 -11.97 -20.46
C CYS A 270 -5.00 -12.80 -19.42
N PRO A 271 -6.10 -12.31 -18.83
CA PRO A 271 -6.98 -13.14 -18.02
C PRO A 271 -7.36 -14.40 -18.81
N LEU A 272 -7.37 -15.59 -18.19
CA LEU A 272 -7.71 -16.85 -18.88
C LEU A 272 -9.02 -16.74 -19.69
N ILE A 273 -10.02 -16.06 -19.14
CA ILE A 273 -11.27 -15.76 -19.86
C ILE A 273 -11.04 -14.98 -21.17
N MET A 274 -10.14 -14.00 -21.17
CA MET A 274 -9.81 -13.21 -22.35
C MET A 274 -8.92 -13.98 -23.34
N SER A 275 -8.10 -14.93 -22.86
CA SER A 275 -7.38 -15.84 -23.75
C SER A 275 -8.34 -16.83 -24.41
N TYR A 276 -9.34 -17.34 -23.68
CA TYR A 276 -10.42 -18.15 -24.27
C TYR A 276 -11.26 -17.37 -25.28
N LEU A 277 -11.37 -16.05 -25.11
CA LEU A 277 -12.09 -15.17 -26.04
C LEU A 277 -11.22 -14.66 -27.20
N ASN A 278 -9.94 -15.08 -27.32
CA ASN A 278 -8.98 -14.58 -28.33
C ASN A 278 -8.89 -13.04 -28.39
N LYS A 279 -9.14 -12.36 -27.27
CA LYS A 279 -9.19 -10.88 -27.22
C LYS A 279 -7.85 -10.23 -26.88
N CYS A 280 -6.85 -11.02 -26.49
CA CYS A 280 -5.48 -10.54 -26.37
C CYS A 280 -4.72 -11.00 -27.62
N LYS A 281 -4.39 -10.07 -28.51
CA LYS A 281 -3.32 -10.29 -29.50
C LYS A 281 -2.00 -9.93 -28.82
N ASN A 282 -1.00 -10.80 -28.94
CA ASN A 282 0.37 -10.56 -28.51
C ASN A 282 0.91 -9.25 -29.07
#